data_AF-A0A9D8Y1K1-F1
#
_entry.id   AF-A0A9D8Y1K1-F1
#
_cell.length_a   1.000
_cell.length_b   1.000
_cell.length_c   1.000
_cell.angle_alpha   90.00
_cell.angle_beta   90.00
_cell.angle_gamma   90.00
#
_symmetry.space_group_name_H-M   'P 1'
#
loop_
_entity.id
_entity.type
_entity.pdbx_description
1 polymer ?
#
loop_
_entity_poly.entity_id
_entity_poly.type
_entity_poly.pdbx_seq_one_letter_code
_entity_poly.pdbx_strand_id
1 'polypeptide(L)' 'MSSNVAFKDPESSGASSGVSDQTRALARRLAGHMGLEAAIQISTGNQWHGVVSVLMEMKDAGHSGR' A
#
# COMPACT_ATOMS: atom_id res chain seq x y z
N MET A 1 10.92 -9.02 46.49
CA MET A 1 9.80 -9.48 45.65
C MET A 1 9.66 -8.47 44.54
N SER A 2 10.29 -8.71 43.40
CA SER A 2 10.44 -7.72 42.33
C SER A 2 9.60 -8.06 41.12
N SER A 3 9.07 -6.99 40.53
CA SER A 3 8.72 -6.83 39.12
C SER A 3 7.29 -7.20 38.72
N ASN A 4 6.42 -6.19 38.82
CA ASN A 4 5.29 -5.97 37.92
C ASN A 4 5.76 -6.04 36.46
N VAL A 5 5.41 -7.09 35.74
CA VAL A 5 5.47 -7.08 34.27
C VAL A 5 4.12 -6.60 33.76
N ALA A 6 3.96 -5.28 33.69
CA ALA A 6 2.90 -4.67 32.90
C ALA A 6 3.28 -4.85 31.42
N PHE A 7 2.77 -5.90 30.79
CA PHE A 7 2.68 -5.99 29.34
C PHE A 7 1.69 -4.90 28.89
N LYS A 8 2.21 -3.69 28.70
CA LYS A 8 1.51 -2.60 28.03
C LYS A 8 1.39 -3.02 26.56
N ASP A 9 0.15 -3.13 26.09
CA ASP A 9 -0.25 -3.32 24.71
C ASP A 9 0.70 -2.62 23.72
N PRO A 10 1.04 -3.25 22.59
CA PRO A 10 1.62 -2.51 21.48
C PRO A 10 0.55 -1.53 21.01
N GLU A 11 0.69 -0.28 21.41
CA GLU A 11 0.15 0.87 20.69
C GLU A 11 0.72 0.77 19.27
N SER A 12 0.01 0.03 18.42
CA SER A 12 0.23 -0.01 16.99
C SER A 12 -0.05 1.40 16.50
N SER A 13 1.06 2.13 16.39
CA SER A 13 1.19 3.49 15.94
C SER A 13 0.13 3.84 14.91
N GLY A 14 -0.57 4.95 15.17
CA GLY A 14 -1.39 5.61 14.18
C GLY A 14 -0.57 5.93 12.93
N ALA A 15 -0.79 5.15 11.88
CA ALA A 15 -0.46 5.52 10.52
C ALA A 15 -1.45 4.83 9.57
N SER A 16 -2.45 5.63 9.18
CA SER A 16 -3.16 5.54 7.91
C SER A 16 -4.17 4.40 7.75
N SER A 17 -5.42 4.83 7.75
CA SER A 17 -6.59 4.22 7.13
C SER A 17 -6.47 4.02 5.59
N GLY A 18 -5.26 3.81 5.08
CA GLY A 18 -4.98 3.69 3.65
C GLY A 18 -3.66 2.98 3.46
N VAL A 19 -3.76 1.78 2.87
CA VAL A 19 -2.73 0.92 2.26
C VAL A 19 -1.27 1.07 2.77
N SER A 20 -0.70 -0.02 3.29
CA SER A 20 0.68 -0.08 3.80
C SER A 20 1.73 0.51 2.83
N ASP A 21 2.75 1.19 3.37
CA ASP A 21 3.80 1.86 2.60
C ASP A 21 4.56 0.88 1.68
N GLN A 22 4.72 -0.36 2.14
CA GLN A 22 5.27 -1.46 1.34
C GLN A 22 4.45 -1.74 0.08
N THR A 23 3.12 -1.69 0.19
CA THR A 23 2.20 -1.87 -0.94
C THR A 23 2.33 -0.73 -1.94
N ARG A 24 2.52 0.50 -1.46
CA ARG A 24 2.74 1.67 -2.31
C ARG A 24 4.06 1.58 -3.06
N ALA A 25 5.13 1.16 -2.38
CA ALA A 25 6.43 0.92 -3.01
C ALA A 25 6.37 -0.18 -4.08
N LEU A 26 5.63 -1.26 -3.81
CA LEU A 26 5.43 -2.35 -4.76
C LEU A 26 4.66 -1.88 -6.00
N ALA A 27 3.54 -1.17 -5.81
CA ALA A 27 2.76 -0.59 -6.91
C ALA A 27 3.62 0.30 -7.81
N ARG A 28 4.42 1.19 -7.21
CA ARG A 28 5.32 2.10 -7.96
C ARG A 28 6.39 1.34 -8.75
N ARG A 29 7.00 0.32 -8.15
CA ARG A 29 8.00 -0.52 -8.84
C ARG A 29 7.38 -1.30 -9.98
N LEU A 30 6.19 -1.88 -9.76
CA LEU A 30 5.47 -2.64 -10.76
C LEU A 30 5.06 -1.75 -11.95
N ALA A 31 4.46 -0.59 -11.65
CA ALA A 31 4.10 0.40 -12.67
C ALA A 31 5.32 0.91 -13.45
N GLY A 32 6.43 1.18 -12.77
CA GLY A 32 7.67 1.64 -13.42
C GLY A 32 8.35 0.58 -14.29
N HIS A 33 8.21 -0.71 -13.94
CA HIS A 33 8.88 -1.79 -14.67
C HIS A 33 8.13 -2.19 -15.95
N MET A 34 6.80 -2.26 -15.90
CA MET A 34 5.97 -2.83 -16.97
C MET A 34 4.86 -1.89 -17.46
N GLY A 35 4.71 -0.72 -16.86
CA GLY A 35 3.65 0.24 -17.16
C GLY A 35 2.44 0.08 -16.23
N LEU A 36 1.74 1.18 -15.99
CA LEU A 36 0.63 1.27 -15.03
C LEU A 36 -0.53 0.31 -15.37
N GLU A 37 -0.93 0.26 -16.64
CA GLU A 37 -2.05 -0.59 -17.10
C GLU A 37 -1.75 -2.08 -16.93
N ALA A 38 -0.53 -2.50 -17.30
CA ALA A 38 -0.10 -3.88 -17.15
C ALA A 38 0.05 -4.25 -15.67
N ALA A 39 0.55 -3.34 -14.83
CA ALA A 39 0.64 -3.52 -13.38
C ALA A 39 -0.75 -3.72 -12.74
N ILE A 40 -1.77 -2.99 -13.18
CA ILE A 40 -3.16 -3.15 -12.69
C ILE A 40 -3.71 -4.52 -13.07
N GLN A 41 -3.50 -4.96 -14.31
CA GLN A 41 -3.98 -6.27 -14.78
C GLN A 41 -3.36 -7.42 -13.98
N ILE A 42 -2.03 -7.43 -13.80
CA ILE A 42 -1.36 -8.46 -13.00
C ILE A 42 -1.80 -8.39 -11.53
N SER A 43 -1.88 -7.18 -10.95
CA SER A 43 -2.29 -7.03 -9.55
C SER A 43 -3.73 -7.47 -9.32
N THR A 44 -4.62 -7.28 -10.31
CA THR A 44 -6.01 -7.75 -10.26
C THR A 44 -6.06 -9.28 -10.36
N GLY A 45 -5.30 -9.87 -11.30
CA GLY A 45 -5.20 -11.33 -11.44
C GLY A 45 -4.64 -12.02 -10.19
N ASN A 46 -3.72 -11.35 -9.49
CA ASN A 46 -3.11 -11.85 -8.26
C ASN A 46 -3.86 -11.44 -6.98
N GLN A 47 -5.02 -10.79 -7.09
CA GLN A 47 -5.83 -10.31 -5.96
C GLN A 47 -5.07 -9.39 -4.98
N TRP A 48 -4.12 -8.61 -5.47
CA TRP A 48 -3.37 -7.64 -4.68
C TRP A 48 -4.19 -6.37 -4.46
N HIS A 49 -5.29 -6.47 -3.71
CA HIS A 49 -6.27 -5.39 -3.52
C HIS A 49 -5.64 -4.04 -3.12
N GLY A 50 -4.63 -4.07 -2.24
CA GLY A 50 -3.91 -2.86 -1.85
C GLY A 50 -3.07 -2.26 -2.99
N VAL A 51 -2.38 -3.10 -3.75
CA VAL A 51 -1.54 -2.66 -4.89
C VAL A 51 -2.43 -2.10 -5.99
N VAL A 52 -3.55 -2.79 -6.30
CA VAL A 52 -4.55 -2.32 -7.28
C VAL A 52 -5.11 -0.95 -6.88
N SER A 53 -5.47 -0.77 -5.60
CA SER A 53 -5.99 0.52 -5.11
C SER A 53 -4.98 1.64 -5.31
N VAL A 54 -3.70 1.40 -4.97
CA VAL A 54 -2.63 2.38 -5.20
C VAL A 54 -2.44 2.64 -6.69
N LEU A 55 -2.38 1.60 -7.52
CA LEU A 55 -2.18 1.77 -8.96
C LEU A 55 -3.32 2.56 -9.62
N MET A 56 -4.56 2.34 -9.18
CA MET A 56 -5.71 3.11 -9.64
C MET A 56 -5.67 4.56 -9.14
N GLU A 57 -5.29 4.80 -7.88
CA GLU A 57 -5.05 6.15 -7.34
C GLU A 57 -3.97 6.89 -8.14
N MET A 58 -2.89 6.20 -8.51
CA MET A 58 -1.83 6.77 -9.36
C MET A 58 -2.30 7.04 -10.80
N LYS A 59 -3.21 6.22 -11.34
CA LYS A 59 -3.84 6.45 -12.65
C LYS A 59 -4.67 7.72 -12.66
N ASP A 60 -5.46 7.93 -11.62
CA ASP A 60 -6.33 9.09 -11.44
C ASP A 60 -5.53 10.37 -11.14
N ALA A 61 -4.55 10.28 -10.23
CA ALA A 61 -3.65 11.38 -9.89
C ALA A 61 -2.79 11.85 -11.08
N GLY A 62 -2.48 10.97 -12.03
CA GLY A 62 -1.79 11.34 -13.27
C GLY A 62 -2.66 12.11 -14.27
N HIS A 63 -3.98 12.11 -14.11
CA HIS A 63 -4.94 12.77 -15.02
C HIS A 63 -5.45 14.13 -14.49
N SER A 64 -5.33 14.40 -13.19
CA SER A 64 -5.83 15.62 -12.54
C SER A 64 -4.79 16.75 -12.53
N GLY A 65 -4.38 17.21 -13.72
CA GLY A 65 -3.33 18.23 -13.86
C GLY A 65 -3.20 18.94 -15.20
N ARG A 66 -4.22 18.96 -16.07
CA ARG A 66 -4.23 19.79 -17.29
C ARG A 66 -5.58 20.44 -17.52
#